data_AF-A0A318CVI9-F1
#
_entry.id   AF-A0A318CVI9-F1
#
_cell.length_a   1.000
_cell.length_b   1.000
_cell.length_c   1.000
_cell.angle_alpha   90.00
_cell.angle_beta   90.00
_cell.angle_gamma   90.00
#
_symmetry.space_group_name_H-M   'P 1'
#
loop_
_entity.id
_entity.type
_entity.pdbx_description
1 polymer ?
#
loop_
_entity_poly.entity_id
_entity_poly.type
_entity_poly.pdbx_seq_one_letter_code
_entity_poly.pdbx_strand_id
1 'polypeptide(L)'
;MGNFEEKKYKLERLKILLLFIGAASTFLTFSLPFVYQREQQMNLYFSEALQRLGDANAAVRATSAIDLINLHRYRRYFGIGPKPFEKRCEFVLINSLMKKDEEEFVRQAIIHAIIDMNPQALEGARLKGANLSGLDLRGISFKKADLSFANLSRATAAGPGASDYPANFEYANFMYANMKDTEFMHATFEGALLEGTDLSGSRLWHSTNLRKCLLIGTNLTNANLSGPGQQGANLEEAIIDGAILNNTDLSHTFLDRATFKNISKWDDKTNFKDATCENAIFDTFSDFYKWGRKKFPNCFK
;
A
#
# COMPACT_ATOMS: atom_id res chain seq x y z
N MET A 1 0.67 29.29 -12.90
CA MET A 1 0.55 27.87 -13.31
C MET A 1 -0.75 27.21 -12.84
N GLY A 2 -1.28 27.48 -11.64
CA GLY A 2 -2.53 26.83 -11.16
C GLY A 2 -3.81 27.08 -12.00
N ASN A 3 -3.91 28.21 -12.69
CA ASN A 3 -5.13 28.60 -13.44
C ASN A 3 -5.27 27.88 -14.80
N PHE A 4 -4.21 27.26 -15.34
CA PHE A 4 -4.25 26.57 -16.65
C PHE A 4 -4.63 25.10 -16.51
N GLU A 5 -4.07 24.42 -15.51
CA GLU A 5 -4.44 23.06 -15.09
C GLU A 5 -5.91 22.99 -14.64
N GLU A 6 -6.36 23.94 -13.82
CA GLU A 6 -7.75 24.00 -13.35
C GLU A 6 -8.74 24.28 -14.49
N LYS A 7 -8.36 25.13 -15.46
CA LYS A 7 -9.16 25.40 -16.66
C LYS A 7 -9.19 24.20 -17.61
N LYS A 8 -8.07 23.49 -17.79
CA LYS A 8 -8.00 22.27 -18.60
C LYS A 8 -8.86 21.16 -17.98
N TYR A 9 -8.82 21.01 -16.66
CA TYR A 9 -9.64 20.07 -15.91
C TYR A 9 -11.14 20.40 -15.98
N LYS A 10 -11.51 21.69 -15.88
CA LYS A 10 -12.91 22.14 -16.09
C LYS A 10 -13.38 21.94 -17.53
N LEU A 11 -12.51 22.13 -18.53
CA LEU A 11 -12.83 21.95 -19.95
C LEU A 11 -13.00 20.47 -20.32
N GLU A 12 -12.14 19.59 -19.80
CA GLU A 12 -12.28 18.13 -19.94
C GLU A 12 -13.57 17.62 -19.27
N ARG A 13 -13.88 18.08 -18.05
CA ARG A 13 -15.18 17.82 -17.41
C ARG A 13 -16.35 18.32 -18.24
N LEU A 14 -16.25 19.53 -18.81
CA LEU A 14 -17.31 20.07 -19.67
C LEU A 14 -17.48 19.25 -20.94
N LYS A 15 -16.41 18.79 -21.59
CA LYS A 15 -16.47 17.97 -22.80
C LYS A 15 -17.13 16.62 -22.55
N ILE A 16 -16.74 15.94 -21.47
CA ILE A 16 -17.35 14.65 -21.08
C ILE A 16 -18.82 14.87 -20.70
N LEU A 17 -19.13 15.90 -19.90
CA LEU A 17 -20.51 16.24 -19.52
C LEU A 17 -21.35 16.63 -20.75
N LEU A 18 -20.80 17.39 -21.71
CA LEU A 18 -21.47 17.81 -22.95
C LEU A 18 -21.66 16.64 -23.93
N LEU A 19 -20.77 15.67 -23.98
CA LEU A 19 -20.95 14.44 -24.76
C LEU A 19 -22.08 13.57 -24.18
N PHE A 20 -22.21 13.52 -22.85
CA PHE A 20 -23.31 12.81 -22.18
C PHE A 20 -24.65 13.58 -22.21
N ILE A 21 -24.63 14.91 -22.17
CA ILE A 21 -25.83 15.77 -22.34
C ILE A 21 -26.25 15.82 -23.82
N GLY A 22 -25.32 15.78 -24.76
CA GLY A 22 -25.60 15.76 -26.20
C GLY A 22 -26.37 14.52 -26.63
N ALA A 23 -26.08 13.36 -26.01
CA ALA A 23 -26.87 12.14 -26.17
C ALA A 23 -28.24 12.17 -25.44
N ALA A 24 -28.45 13.14 -24.53
CA ALA A 24 -29.70 13.32 -23.80
C ALA A 24 -30.65 14.35 -24.43
N SER A 25 -30.30 14.93 -25.59
CA SER A 25 -31.12 15.96 -26.25
C SER A 25 -32.35 15.42 -26.99
N THR A 26 -32.63 14.11 -26.95
CA THR A 26 -33.94 13.55 -27.31
C THR A 26 -34.59 12.91 -26.07
N PHE A 27 -35.62 13.59 -25.57
CA PHE A 27 -36.39 13.38 -24.34
C PHE A 27 -37.06 12.00 -24.18
N LEU A 28 -37.24 11.61 -22.90
CA LEU A 28 -38.32 10.80 -22.28
C LEU A 28 -38.47 9.30 -22.63
N THR A 29 -38.06 8.44 -21.70
CA THR A 29 -38.85 7.43 -20.94
C THR A 29 -37.94 6.30 -20.43
N PHE A 30 -38.11 5.92 -19.16
CA PHE A 30 -37.41 4.78 -18.54
C PHE A 30 -37.83 3.49 -19.24
N SER A 31 -36.99 3.01 -20.16
CA SER A 31 -37.15 1.70 -20.78
C SER A 31 -35.81 0.95 -20.75
N LEU A 32 -35.84 -0.34 -20.40
CA LEU A 32 -34.71 -1.28 -20.38
C LEU A 32 -33.74 -1.21 -21.60
N PRO A 33 -34.19 -0.89 -22.84
CA PRO A 33 -33.31 -0.68 -24.01
C PRO A 33 -32.23 0.41 -23.82
N PHE A 34 -32.50 1.44 -23.03
CA PHE A 34 -31.60 2.60 -22.86
C PHE A 34 -30.42 2.33 -21.92
N VAL A 35 -30.57 1.40 -20.97
CA VAL A 35 -29.44 0.98 -20.12
C VAL A 35 -28.46 0.18 -20.96
N TYR A 36 -28.97 -0.73 -21.79
CA TYR A 36 -28.16 -1.54 -22.71
C TYR A 36 -27.40 -0.69 -23.74
N GLN A 37 -28.04 0.31 -24.36
CA GLN A 37 -27.35 1.21 -25.29
C GLN A 37 -26.29 2.08 -24.62
N ARG A 38 -26.54 2.59 -23.41
CA ARG A 38 -25.54 3.34 -22.63
C ARG A 38 -24.37 2.46 -22.22
N GLU A 39 -24.64 1.21 -21.86
CA GLU A 39 -23.61 0.21 -21.58
C GLU A 39 -22.75 -0.09 -22.83
N GLN A 40 -23.36 -0.21 -24.01
CA GLN A 40 -22.60 -0.36 -25.26
C GLN A 40 -21.73 0.87 -25.59
N GLN A 41 -22.25 2.09 -25.44
CA GLN A 41 -21.45 3.30 -25.66
C GLN A 41 -20.30 3.41 -24.66
N MET A 42 -20.57 3.15 -23.38
CA MET A 42 -19.55 3.17 -22.34
C MET A 42 -18.48 2.09 -22.59
N ASN A 43 -18.85 0.92 -23.10
CA ASN A 43 -17.94 -0.14 -23.53
C ASN A 43 -17.11 0.27 -24.77
N LEU A 44 -17.66 1.07 -25.68
CA LEU A 44 -16.94 1.60 -26.84
C LEU A 44 -15.89 2.62 -26.40
N TYR A 45 -16.27 3.63 -25.59
CA TYR A 45 -15.34 4.60 -25.01
C TYR A 45 -14.25 3.93 -24.17
N PHE A 46 -14.63 2.90 -23.41
CA PHE A 46 -13.69 2.08 -22.69
C PHE A 46 -12.70 1.38 -23.63
N SER A 47 -13.17 0.76 -24.71
CA SER A 47 -12.31 0.10 -25.70
C SER A 47 -11.37 1.08 -26.41
N GLU A 48 -11.83 2.30 -26.69
CA GLU A 48 -11.00 3.38 -27.24
C GLU A 48 -9.93 3.86 -26.24
N ALA A 49 -10.31 4.09 -24.98
CA ALA A 49 -9.36 4.46 -23.93
C ALA A 49 -8.31 3.35 -23.71
N LEU A 50 -8.71 2.07 -23.80
CA LEU A 50 -7.79 0.94 -23.74
C LEU A 50 -6.81 0.90 -24.93
N GLN A 51 -7.28 1.18 -26.15
CA GLN A 51 -6.37 1.26 -27.31
C GLN A 51 -5.33 2.37 -27.13
N ARG A 52 -5.75 3.52 -26.58
CA ARG A 52 -4.88 4.67 -26.31
C ARG A 52 -3.93 4.45 -25.13
N LEU A 53 -4.24 3.56 -24.19
CA LEU A 53 -3.26 3.11 -23.19
C LEU A 53 -2.09 2.33 -23.82
N GLY A 54 -2.31 1.69 -24.96
CA GLY A 54 -1.25 1.03 -25.73
C GLY A 54 -0.39 1.97 -26.59
N ASP A 55 -0.70 3.28 -26.61
CA ASP A 55 0.01 4.27 -27.41
C ASP A 55 1.45 4.46 -26.90
N ALA A 56 2.40 4.71 -27.80
CA ALA A 56 3.78 5.00 -27.46
C ALA A 56 3.94 6.34 -26.70
N ASN A 57 3.00 7.26 -26.87
CA ASN A 57 2.99 8.59 -26.27
C ASN A 57 2.45 8.57 -24.82
N ALA A 58 3.29 8.96 -23.87
CA ALA A 58 2.95 8.99 -22.45
C ALA A 58 1.78 9.95 -22.10
N ALA A 59 1.64 11.08 -22.79
CA ALA A 59 0.54 12.02 -22.56
C ALA A 59 -0.82 11.45 -23.00
N VAL A 60 -0.82 10.62 -24.06
CA VAL A 60 -2.02 9.91 -24.52
C VAL A 60 -2.40 8.82 -23.53
N ARG A 61 -1.42 8.08 -22.99
CA ARG A 61 -1.66 7.10 -21.91
C ARG A 61 -2.22 7.77 -20.65
N ALA A 62 -1.64 8.90 -20.22
CA ALA A 62 -2.10 9.66 -19.05
C ALA A 62 -3.56 10.12 -19.20
N THR A 63 -3.90 10.70 -20.35
CA THR A 63 -5.26 11.17 -20.63
C THR A 63 -6.24 10.01 -20.66
N SER A 64 -5.83 8.87 -21.22
CA SER A 64 -6.66 7.66 -21.28
C SER A 64 -6.89 7.03 -19.90
N ALA A 65 -5.89 7.05 -19.02
CA ALA A 65 -6.07 6.64 -17.63
C ALA A 65 -7.08 7.55 -16.90
N ILE A 66 -7.02 8.87 -17.14
CA ILE A 66 -7.98 9.84 -16.61
C ILE A 66 -9.39 9.59 -17.16
N ASP A 67 -9.51 9.28 -18.45
CA ASP A 67 -10.79 8.92 -19.07
C ASP A 67 -11.39 7.67 -18.42
N LEU A 68 -10.58 6.66 -18.14
CA LEU A 68 -11.00 5.45 -17.44
C LEU A 68 -11.47 5.72 -15.99
N ILE A 69 -10.76 6.58 -15.26
CA ILE A 69 -11.19 7.06 -13.92
C ILE A 69 -12.57 7.73 -14.01
N ASN A 70 -12.71 8.65 -14.96
CA ASN A 70 -13.94 9.40 -15.15
C ASN A 70 -15.10 8.46 -15.54
N LEU A 71 -14.88 7.56 -16.49
CA LEU A 71 -15.83 6.51 -16.88
C LEU A 71 -16.30 5.69 -15.67
N HIS A 72 -15.37 5.25 -14.81
CA HIS A 72 -15.74 4.54 -13.59
C HIS A 72 -16.59 5.40 -12.65
N ARG A 73 -16.23 6.67 -12.42
CA ARG A 73 -17.04 7.57 -11.57
C ARG A 73 -18.45 7.76 -12.14
N TYR A 74 -18.56 7.89 -13.47
CA TYR A 74 -19.83 8.12 -14.13
C TYR A 74 -20.73 6.86 -14.20
N ARG A 75 -20.17 5.64 -14.17
CA ARG A 75 -20.97 4.39 -14.24
C ARG A 75 -22.04 4.31 -13.14
N ARG A 76 -21.76 4.84 -11.94
CA ARG A 76 -22.70 4.85 -10.80
C ARG A 76 -23.93 5.69 -11.09
N TYR A 77 -23.77 6.79 -11.82
CA TYR A 77 -24.88 7.64 -12.26
C TYR A 77 -25.78 6.97 -13.31
N PHE A 78 -25.24 5.97 -14.02
CA PHE A 78 -25.95 5.27 -15.10
C PHE A 78 -26.49 3.89 -14.71
N GLY A 79 -26.35 3.47 -13.45
CA GLY A 79 -26.88 2.19 -12.97
C GLY A 79 -26.15 0.96 -13.54
N ILE A 80 -24.94 1.14 -14.07
CA ILE A 80 -24.15 0.05 -14.65
C ILE A 80 -23.39 -0.69 -13.54
N GLY A 81 -23.63 -1.99 -13.44
CA GLY A 81 -23.11 -2.84 -12.38
C GLY A 81 -21.56 -2.93 -12.39
N PRO A 82 -20.93 -3.03 -11.21
CA PRO A 82 -19.47 -2.96 -11.05
C PRO A 82 -18.66 -4.06 -11.78
N LYS A 83 -19.14 -5.31 -11.73
CA LYS A 83 -18.24 -6.47 -11.77
C LYS A 83 -17.55 -6.80 -13.11
N PRO A 84 -18.17 -6.66 -14.30
CA PRO A 84 -17.48 -6.97 -15.56
C PRO A 84 -16.56 -5.84 -16.03
N PHE A 85 -16.98 -4.60 -15.78
CA PHE A 85 -16.29 -3.39 -16.22
C PHE A 85 -15.04 -3.11 -15.38
N GLU A 86 -15.17 -3.16 -14.05
CA GLU A 86 -14.05 -2.98 -13.11
C GLU A 86 -12.96 -4.01 -13.36
N LYS A 87 -13.29 -5.30 -13.43
CA LYS A 87 -12.31 -6.36 -13.69
C LYS A 87 -11.55 -6.17 -14.99
N ARG A 88 -12.20 -5.65 -16.05
CA ARG A 88 -11.54 -5.39 -17.33
C ARG A 88 -10.67 -4.15 -17.28
N CYS A 89 -11.12 -3.08 -16.60
CA CYS A 89 -10.31 -1.89 -16.32
C CYS A 89 -9.06 -2.26 -15.52
N GLU A 90 -9.26 -2.95 -14.40
CA GLU A 90 -8.21 -3.44 -13.51
C GLU A 90 -7.22 -4.30 -14.25
N PHE A 91 -7.70 -5.31 -14.99
CA PHE A 91 -6.82 -6.20 -15.74
C PHE A 91 -5.93 -5.43 -16.72
N VAL A 92 -6.48 -4.48 -17.49
CA VAL A 92 -5.65 -3.74 -18.44
C VAL A 92 -4.75 -2.74 -17.74
N LEU A 93 -5.24 -2.05 -16.71
CA LEU A 93 -4.46 -1.07 -15.95
C LEU A 93 -3.29 -1.75 -15.23
N ILE A 94 -3.54 -2.87 -14.52
CA ILE A 94 -2.50 -3.70 -13.89
C ILE A 94 -1.51 -4.23 -14.90
N ASN A 95 -1.96 -4.70 -16.08
CA ASN A 95 -1.02 -5.19 -17.09
C ASN A 95 -0.29 -4.06 -17.85
N SER A 96 -0.83 -2.85 -17.89
CA SER A 96 -0.16 -1.66 -18.45
C SER A 96 0.95 -1.15 -17.53
N LEU A 97 0.72 -1.15 -16.21
CA LEU A 97 1.64 -0.68 -15.14
C LEU A 97 3.05 -1.30 -15.17
N MET A 98 3.26 -2.38 -15.94
CA MET A 98 4.33 -3.36 -15.74
C MET A 98 5.43 -3.26 -16.79
N LYS A 99 5.42 -2.23 -17.64
CA LYS A 99 6.53 -1.93 -18.55
C LYS A 99 7.51 -0.98 -17.88
N LYS A 100 8.81 -1.29 -18.04
CA LYS A 100 9.92 -0.56 -17.42
C LYS A 100 10.03 0.91 -17.87
N ASP A 101 9.41 1.24 -19.01
CA ASP A 101 9.59 2.50 -19.73
C ASP A 101 8.41 3.49 -19.57
N GLU A 102 7.44 3.21 -18.68
CA GLU A 102 6.34 4.15 -18.43
C GLU A 102 6.75 5.30 -17.49
N GLU A 103 6.29 6.51 -17.81
CA GLU A 103 6.48 7.70 -16.98
C GLU A 103 5.78 7.54 -15.62
N GLU A 104 6.48 7.94 -14.55
CA GLU A 104 5.98 7.80 -13.17
C GLU A 104 4.63 8.48 -12.94
N PHE A 105 4.39 9.62 -13.58
CA PHE A 105 3.10 10.31 -13.49
C PHE A 105 1.93 9.45 -13.99
N VAL A 106 2.14 8.71 -15.09
CA VAL A 106 1.12 7.80 -15.64
C VAL A 106 0.88 6.65 -14.67
N ARG A 107 1.97 6.07 -14.14
CA ARG A 107 1.92 4.99 -13.15
C ARG A 107 1.12 5.40 -11.91
N GLN A 108 1.40 6.59 -11.37
CA GLN A 108 0.66 7.13 -10.22
C GLN A 108 -0.82 7.35 -10.54
N ALA A 109 -1.14 8.01 -11.66
CA ALA A 109 -2.54 8.26 -12.04
C ALA A 109 -3.34 6.95 -12.16
N ILE A 110 -2.73 5.91 -12.73
CA ILE A 110 -3.35 4.58 -12.86
C ILE A 110 -3.54 3.92 -11.49
N ILE A 111 -2.53 3.97 -10.61
CA ILE A 111 -2.65 3.41 -9.26
C ILE A 111 -3.80 4.09 -8.52
N HIS A 112 -3.85 5.42 -8.50
CA HIS A 112 -4.96 6.18 -7.91
C HIS A 112 -6.31 5.75 -8.48
N ALA A 113 -6.38 5.53 -9.80
CA ALA A 113 -7.58 5.00 -10.44
C ALA A 113 -8.00 3.67 -9.83
N ILE A 114 -7.08 2.70 -9.79
CA ILE A 114 -7.39 1.35 -9.32
C ILE A 114 -7.87 1.39 -7.86
N ILE A 115 -7.20 2.18 -7.01
CA ILE A 115 -7.56 2.36 -5.60
C ILE A 115 -8.99 2.91 -5.46
N ASP A 116 -9.35 3.95 -6.23
CA ASP A 116 -10.70 4.54 -6.24
C ASP A 116 -11.77 3.53 -6.69
N MET A 117 -11.42 2.63 -7.63
CA MET A 117 -12.36 1.71 -8.27
C MET A 117 -12.62 0.45 -7.45
N ASN A 118 -11.55 -0.22 -7.04
CA ASN A 118 -11.59 -1.50 -6.34
C ASN A 118 -10.31 -1.69 -5.50
N PRO A 119 -10.41 -1.51 -4.18
CA PRO A 119 -9.31 -1.75 -3.25
C PRO A 119 -8.71 -3.17 -3.34
N GLN A 120 -9.45 -4.17 -3.80
CA GLN A 120 -8.93 -5.55 -3.88
C GLN A 120 -8.13 -5.85 -5.14
N ALA A 121 -8.07 -4.91 -6.10
CA ALA A 121 -7.52 -5.18 -7.42
C ALA A 121 -5.98 -5.29 -7.47
N LEU A 122 -5.26 -4.82 -6.45
CA LEU A 122 -3.79 -4.79 -6.46
C LEU A 122 -3.13 -6.10 -5.98
N GLU A 123 -3.91 -7.17 -5.80
CA GLU A 123 -3.37 -8.51 -5.51
C GLU A 123 -2.50 -9.01 -6.68
N GLY A 124 -1.24 -9.34 -6.38
CA GLY A 124 -0.28 -9.83 -7.37
C GLY A 124 0.23 -8.78 -8.38
N ALA A 125 -0.12 -7.51 -8.22
CA ALA A 125 0.34 -6.44 -9.11
C ALA A 125 1.88 -6.27 -9.03
N ARG A 126 2.56 -5.99 -10.14
CA ARG A 126 3.98 -5.53 -10.10
C ARG A 126 3.99 -4.01 -10.08
N LEU A 127 4.30 -3.50 -8.90
CA LEU A 127 4.41 -2.10 -8.52
C LEU A 127 5.86 -1.77 -8.14
N LYS A 128 6.83 -2.49 -8.72
CA LYS A 128 8.25 -2.29 -8.47
C LYS A 128 8.63 -0.84 -8.77
N GLY A 129 9.20 -0.16 -7.78
CA GLY A 129 9.59 1.25 -7.89
C GLY A 129 8.43 2.25 -7.93
N ALA A 130 7.18 1.82 -7.74
CA ALA A 130 6.03 2.71 -7.81
C ALA A 130 6.04 3.72 -6.65
N ASN A 131 5.62 4.96 -6.93
CA ASN A 131 5.39 5.95 -5.89
C ASN A 131 3.95 5.86 -5.35
N LEU A 132 3.85 5.45 -4.10
CA LEU A 132 2.63 5.33 -3.29
C LEU A 132 2.69 6.28 -2.07
N SER A 133 3.61 7.23 -2.05
CA SER A 133 3.83 8.08 -0.88
C SER A 133 2.62 8.95 -0.56
N GLY A 134 2.29 9.02 0.72
CA GLY A 134 1.15 9.79 1.23
C GLY A 134 -0.24 9.25 0.86
N LEU A 135 -0.34 8.10 0.18
CA LEU A 135 -1.63 7.56 -0.22
C LEU A 135 -2.40 6.96 0.95
N ASP A 136 -3.73 7.05 0.86
CA ASP A 136 -4.65 6.27 1.67
C ASP A 136 -4.78 4.87 1.06
N LEU A 137 -4.16 3.90 1.72
CA LEU A 137 -4.12 2.50 1.33
C LEU A 137 -5.11 1.63 2.13
N ARG A 138 -6.01 2.23 2.90
CA ARG A 138 -6.96 1.51 3.75
C ARG A 138 -7.87 0.60 2.92
N GLY A 139 -7.99 -0.65 3.35
CA GLY A 139 -8.82 -1.68 2.73
C GLY A 139 -8.30 -2.24 1.42
N ILE A 140 -7.09 -1.84 1.01
CA ILE A 140 -6.49 -2.31 -0.24
C ILE A 140 -5.79 -3.64 -0.01
N SER A 141 -5.99 -4.57 -0.94
CA SER A 141 -5.24 -5.83 -0.99
C SER A 141 -4.06 -5.70 -1.95
N PHE A 142 -2.86 -5.78 -1.40
CA PHE A 142 -1.57 -5.92 -2.10
C PHE A 142 -1.00 -7.33 -1.90
N LYS A 143 -1.85 -8.30 -1.56
CA LYS A 143 -1.44 -9.69 -1.34
C LYS A 143 -0.58 -10.16 -2.52
N LYS A 144 0.60 -10.73 -2.26
CA LYS A 144 1.55 -11.20 -3.29
C LYS A 144 2.02 -10.14 -4.32
N ALA A 145 1.75 -8.85 -4.11
CA ALA A 145 2.22 -7.80 -5.01
C ALA A 145 3.74 -7.64 -4.92
N ASP A 146 4.37 -7.24 -6.04
CA ASP A 146 5.78 -6.84 -6.06
C ASP A 146 5.88 -5.32 -5.89
N LEU A 147 6.19 -4.89 -4.68
CA LEU A 147 6.43 -3.51 -4.25
C LEU A 147 7.93 -3.25 -3.98
N SER A 148 8.82 -4.07 -4.53
CA SER A 148 10.26 -3.87 -4.34
C SER A 148 10.68 -2.49 -4.83
N PHE A 149 11.55 -1.80 -4.09
CA PHE A 149 11.98 -0.42 -4.36
C PHE A 149 10.86 0.64 -4.41
N ALA A 150 9.60 0.30 -4.06
CA ALA A 150 8.50 1.25 -4.07
C ALA A 150 8.67 2.31 -2.96
N ASN A 151 8.08 3.48 -3.17
CA ASN A 151 8.03 4.54 -2.16
C ASN A 151 6.62 4.61 -1.57
N LEU A 152 6.45 4.09 -0.35
CA LEU A 152 5.22 4.18 0.44
C LEU A 152 5.35 5.20 1.58
N SER A 153 6.39 6.04 1.59
CA SER A 153 6.61 6.96 2.72
C SER A 153 5.36 7.78 3.04
N ARG A 154 5.02 7.90 4.33
CA ARG A 154 3.83 8.60 4.83
C ARG A 154 2.48 8.07 4.35
N ALA A 155 2.42 6.90 3.71
CA ALA A 155 1.15 6.27 3.36
C ALA A 155 0.38 5.82 4.62
N THR A 156 -0.94 5.82 4.53
CA THR A 156 -1.86 5.38 5.59
C THR A 156 -2.56 4.10 5.15
N ALA A 157 -2.19 2.96 5.71
CA ALA A 157 -2.80 1.66 5.36
C ALA A 157 -3.82 1.18 6.39
N ALA A 158 -3.94 1.89 7.51
CA ALA A 158 -4.97 1.68 8.52
C ALA A 158 -5.03 2.87 9.50
N GLY A 159 -6.21 3.12 10.08
CA GLY A 159 -6.46 4.26 10.96
C GLY A 159 -6.54 3.89 12.45
N PRO A 160 -6.51 4.89 13.36
CA PRO A 160 -6.47 4.70 14.81
C PRO A 160 -7.80 4.26 15.45
N GLY A 161 -8.91 4.25 14.69
CA GLY A 161 -10.22 3.80 15.15
C GLY A 161 -10.57 2.46 14.50
N ALA A 162 -10.25 1.37 15.20
CA ALA A 162 -10.69 -0.01 14.97
C ALA A 162 -11.14 -0.42 13.54
N SER A 163 -10.31 -1.25 12.90
CA SER A 163 -10.71 -2.40 12.06
C SER A 163 -11.52 -2.22 10.78
N ASP A 164 -12.05 -1.06 10.41
CA ASP A 164 -13.04 -1.04 9.33
C ASP A 164 -12.52 -1.66 8.03
N TYR A 165 -11.28 -1.35 7.61
CA TYR A 165 -10.61 -2.06 6.52
C TYR A 165 -9.07 -1.94 6.61
N PRO A 166 -8.34 -2.86 7.27
CA PRO A 166 -6.88 -2.84 7.22
C PRO A 166 -6.38 -3.20 5.81
N ALA A 167 -5.26 -2.61 5.40
CA ALA A 167 -4.57 -3.06 4.19
C ALA A 167 -4.02 -4.49 4.38
N ASN A 168 -4.10 -5.28 3.30
CA ASN A 168 -3.58 -6.63 3.24
C ASN A 168 -2.30 -6.69 2.40
N PHE A 169 -1.17 -6.97 3.05
CA PHE A 169 0.15 -7.11 2.45
C PHE A 169 0.72 -8.53 2.58
N GLU A 170 -0.13 -9.53 2.82
CA GLU A 170 0.30 -10.93 2.94
C GLU A 170 1.15 -11.37 1.74
N TYR A 171 2.33 -11.91 2.01
CA TYR A 171 3.28 -12.39 0.99
C TYR A 171 3.71 -11.33 -0.05
N ALA A 172 3.49 -10.05 0.20
CA ALA A 172 3.96 -8.99 -0.67
C ALA A 172 5.49 -8.86 -0.59
N ASN A 173 6.11 -8.42 -1.69
CA ASN A 173 7.54 -8.16 -1.75
C ASN A 173 7.81 -6.66 -1.62
N PHE A 174 8.42 -6.24 -0.53
CA PHE A 174 8.83 -4.86 -0.23
C PHE A 174 10.35 -4.68 -0.22
N MET A 175 11.14 -5.63 -0.71
CA MET A 175 12.59 -5.53 -0.63
C MET A 175 13.09 -4.16 -1.10
N TYR A 176 13.88 -3.49 -0.25
CA TYR A 176 14.44 -2.15 -0.48
C TYR A 176 13.42 -1.02 -0.69
N ALA A 177 12.17 -1.19 -0.25
CA ALA A 177 11.16 -0.14 -0.31
C ALA A 177 11.40 0.95 0.74
N ASN A 178 10.96 2.17 0.42
CA ASN A 178 10.88 3.26 1.40
C ASN A 178 9.48 3.29 2.01
N MET A 179 9.35 2.87 3.26
CA MET A 179 8.11 2.82 4.03
C MET A 179 8.21 3.70 5.29
N LYS A 180 9.00 4.77 5.22
CA LYS A 180 9.25 5.69 6.32
C LYS A 180 7.99 6.47 6.73
N ASP A 181 7.83 6.70 8.03
CA ASP A 181 6.75 7.49 8.63
C ASP A 181 5.34 7.02 8.23
N THR A 182 5.14 5.72 7.99
CA THR A 182 3.84 5.16 7.56
C THR A 182 2.92 4.82 8.73
N GLU A 183 1.62 4.74 8.43
CA GLU A 183 0.59 4.32 9.38
C GLU A 183 0.05 2.93 9.02
N PHE A 184 0.55 1.90 9.71
CA PHE A 184 0.26 0.48 9.45
C PHE A 184 -0.46 -0.24 10.61
N MET A 185 -1.06 0.52 11.52
CA MET A 185 -1.79 -0.01 12.70
C MET A 185 -2.86 -1.03 12.27
N HIS A 186 -2.82 -2.29 12.69
CA HIS A 186 -3.76 -3.35 12.24
C HIS A 186 -3.57 -3.90 10.81
N ALA A 187 -2.61 -3.40 10.01
CA ALA A 187 -2.30 -3.99 8.71
C ALA A 187 -1.73 -5.42 8.85
N THR A 188 -1.97 -6.28 7.88
CA THR A 188 -1.38 -7.64 7.85
C THR A 188 -0.24 -7.71 6.84
N PHE A 189 0.92 -8.19 7.27
CA PHE A 189 2.10 -8.44 6.44
C PHE A 189 2.52 -9.91 6.49
N GLU A 190 1.70 -10.84 7.00
CA GLU A 190 2.14 -12.22 7.23
C GLU A 190 2.88 -12.82 6.01
N GLY A 191 4.12 -13.27 6.24
CA GLY A 191 4.98 -13.83 5.20
C GLY A 191 5.53 -12.85 4.16
N ALA A 192 5.43 -11.53 4.37
CA ALA A 192 5.98 -10.52 3.46
C ALA A 192 7.52 -10.50 3.49
N LEU A 193 8.11 -10.09 2.36
CA LEU A 193 9.55 -9.88 2.21
C LEU A 193 9.84 -8.40 2.42
N LEU A 194 10.52 -8.04 3.50
CA LEU A 194 10.82 -6.66 3.90
C LEU A 194 12.33 -6.41 4.00
N GLU A 195 13.17 -7.27 3.42
CA GLU A 195 14.63 -7.14 3.46
C GLU A 195 15.10 -5.75 2.99
N GLY A 196 15.94 -5.10 3.79
CA GLY A 196 16.51 -3.78 3.48
C GLY A 196 15.50 -2.63 3.37
N THR A 197 14.27 -2.82 3.86
CA THR A 197 13.22 -1.78 3.84
C THR A 197 13.51 -0.69 4.87
N ASP A 198 13.13 0.56 4.57
CA ASP A 198 13.11 1.64 5.56
C ASP A 198 11.70 1.79 6.16
N LEU A 199 11.51 1.30 7.39
CA LEU A 199 10.31 1.47 8.23
C LEU A 199 10.55 2.48 9.38
N SER A 200 11.55 3.36 9.26
CA SER A 200 11.86 4.31 10.31
C SER A 200 10.69 5.25 10.60
N GLY A 201 10.42 5.51 11.89
CA GLY A 201 9.30 6.35 12.34
C GLY A 201 7.90 5.76 12.15
N SER A 202 7.77 4.56 11.57
CA SER A 202 6.47 3.99 11.20
C SER A 202 5.69 3.48 12.41
N ARG A 203 4.35 3.53 12.30
CA ARG A 203 3.41 3.10 13.34
C ARG A 203 2.89 1.70 13.03
N LEU A 204 3.48 0.69 13.67
CA LEU A 204 3.22 -0.75 13.50
C LEU A 204 2.61 -1.36 14.78
N TRP A 205 1.81 -0.59 15.51
CA TRP A 205 1.29 -0.96 16.83
C TRP A 205 -0.14 -1.53 16.77
N HIS A 206 -0.64 -2.00 17.92
CA HIS A 206 -1.89 -2.74 18.07
C HIS A 206 -1.83 -4.15 17.45
N SER A 207 -2.55 -4.37 16.34
CA SER A 207 -2.78 -5.70 15.76
C SER A 207 -2.05 -5.89 14.44
N THR A 208 -1.02 -5.09 14.16
CA THR A 208 -0.22 -5.25 12.95
C THR A 208 0.42 -6.65 12.96
N ASN A 209 0.16 -7.46 11.94
CA ASN A 209 0.66 -8.84 11.87
C ASN A 209 1.95 -8.90 11.06
N LEU A 210 3.08 -9.03 11.73
CA LEU A 210 4.41 -9.21 11.14
C LEU A 210 4.91 -10.66 11.24
N ARG A 211 4.04 -11.62 11.58
CA ARG A 211 4.43 -13.03 11.73
C ARG A 211 5.04 -13.57 10.44
N LYS A 212 6.10 -14.36 10.58
CA LYS A 212 6.83 -15.00 9.46
C LYS A 212 7.37 -14.01 8.41
N CYS A 213 7.44 -12.71 8.70
CA CYS A 213 8.05 -11.74 7.80
C CYS A 213 9.56 -11.93 7.75
N LEU A 214 10.17 -11.63 6.59
CA LEU A 214 11.62 -11.49 6.45
C LEU A 214 11.98 -10.01 6.52
N LEU A 215 12.37 -9.54 7.70
CA LEU A 215 12.79 -8.16 8.00
C LEU A 215 14.32 -8.03 8.09
N ILE A 216 15.07 -8.86 7.36
CA ILE A 216 16.54 -8.86 7.42
C ILE A 216 17.10 -7.49 7.02
N GLY A 217 17.96 -6.90 7.85
CA GLY A 217 18.56 -5.58 7.58
C GLY A 217 17.55 -4.42 7.51
N THR A 218 16.32 -4.61 7.99
CA THR A 218 15.28 -3.56 7.95
C THR A 218 15.61 -2.44 8.92
N ASN A 219 15.41 -1.20 8.50
CA ASN A 219 15.50 -0.05 9.39
C ASN A 219 14.15 0.20 10.09
N LEU A 220 14.08 -0.10 11.39
CA LEU A 220 12.94 0.15 12.28
C LEU A 220 13.22 1.29 13.28
N THR A 221 14.18 2.17 12.97
CA THR A 221 14.58 3.25 13.87
C THR A 221 13.39 4.12 14.25
N ASN A 222 13.16 4.33 15.56
CA ASN A 222 12.03 5.08 16.12
C ASN A 222 10.62 4.56 15.72
N ALA A 223 10.51 3.34 15.19
CA ALA A 223 9.22 2.74 14.87
C ALA A 223 8.46 2.35 16.15
N ASN A 224 7.13 2.38 16.10
CA ASN A 224 6.30 1.86 17.18
C ASN A 224 5.85 0.43 16.86
N LEU A 225 6.42 -0.56 17.55
CA LEU A 225 6.18 -1.99 17.40
C LEU A 225 5.35 -2.58 18.55
N SER A 226 4.65 -1.74 19.32
CA SER A 226 3.89 -2.18 20.50
C SER A 226 2.74 -3.13 20.11
N GLY A 227 2.69 -4.32 20.70
CA GLY A 227 1.64 -5.33 20.45
C GLY A 227 2.18 -6.72 20.09
N PRO A 228 1.31 -7.74 19.92
CA PRO A 228 1.73 -9.14 19.84
C PRO A 228 2.12 -9.62 18.43
N GLY A 229 2.34 -8.71 17.48
CA GLY A 229 2.34 -8.99 16.05
C GLY A 229 3.62 -9.59 15.48
N GLN A 230 4.71 -9.60 16.24
CA GLN A 230 6.07 -9.81 15.74
C GLN A 230 6.59 -11.24 15.90
N GLN A 231 5.80 -12.12 16.53
CA GLN A 231 6.18 -13.50 16.82
C GLN A 231 6.71 -14.24 15.57
N GLY A 232 7.89 -14.87 15.71
CA GLY A 232 8.49 -15.68 14.64
C GLY A 232 8.97 -14.92 13.42
N ALA A 233 9.04 -13.57 13.46
CA ALA A 233 9.63 -12.78 12.40
C ALA A 233 11.16 -12.95 12.35
N ASN A 234 11.74 -12.89 11.15
CA ASN A 234 13.19 -12.82 11.00
C ASN A 234 13.61 -11.34 10.96
N LEU A 235 14.29 -10.89 12.02
CA LEU A 235 14.77 -9.53 12.26
C LEU A 235 16.31 -9.51 12.33
N GLU A 236 16.97 -10.49 11.71
CA GLU A 236 18.43 -10.55 11.62
C GLU A 236 18.99 -9.25 11.00
N GLU A 237 20.03 -8.68 11.59
CA GLU A 237 20.64 -7.40 11.18
C GLU A 237 19.69 -6.18 11.18
N ALA A 238 18.48 -6.29 11.72
CA ALA A 238 17.55 -5.16 11.78
C ALA A 238 18.03 -4.05 12.73
N ILE A 239 17.75 -2.81 12.37
CA ILE A 239 18.06 -1.63 13.19
C ILE A 239 16.79 -1.24 13.95
N ILE A 240 16.68 -1.59 15.23
CA ILE A 240 15.49 -1.36 16.08
C ILE A 240 15.74 -0.18 17.03
N ASP A 241 16.75 0.64 16.76
CA ASP A 241 17.18 1.74 17.62
C ASP A 241 16.06 2.76 17.87
N GLY A 242 15.84 3.17 19.12
CA GLY A 242 14.81 4.15 19.49
C GLY A 242 13.37 3.65 19.36
N ALA A 243 13.14 2.41 18.94
CA ALA A 243 11.80 1.86 18.78
C ALA A 243 11.02 1.77 20.11
N ILE A 244 9.70 1.73 19.99
CA ILE A 244 8.79 1.52 21.12
C ILE A 244 8.35 0.04 21.11
N LEU A 245 8.72 -0.70 22.16
CA LEU A 245 8.52 -2.16 22.26
C LEU A 245 7.60 -2.59 23.43
N ASN A 246 6.69 -1.71 23.84
CA ASN A 246 5.79 -1.97 24.97
C ASN A 246 4.81 -3.09 24.63
N ASN A 247 4.69 -4.11 25.49
CA ASN A 247 3.86 -5.30 25.28
C ASN A 247 4.15 -6.02 23.95
N THR A 248 5.39 -5.95 23.45
CA THR A 248 5.77 -6.58 22.19
C THR A 248 6.07 -8.07 22.37
N ASP A 249 5.51 -8.92 21.51
CA ASP A 249 5.83 -10.34 21.48
C ASP A 249 6.90 -10.64 20.43
N LEU A 250 8.15 -10.73 20.89
CA LEU A 250 9.33 -11.16 20.13
C LEU A 250 9.65 -12.64 20.38
N SER A 251 8.68 -13.46 20.80
CA SER A 251 8.95 -14.89 20.93
C SER A 251 9.24 -15.55 19.58
N HIS A 252 10.18 -16.49 19.58
CA HIS A 252 10.64 -17.22 18.40
C HIS A 252 11.20 -16.34 17.27
N THR A 253 11.49 -15.06 17.50
CA THR A 253 12.08 -14.18 16.48
C THR A 253 13.57 -14.44 16.32
N PHE A 254 14.10 -14.20 15.12
CA PHE A 254 15.53 -14.20 14.87
C PHE A 254 16.07 -12.78 14.99
N LEU A 255 16.90 -12.48 16.00
CA LEU A 255 17.44 -11.15 16.27
C LEU A 255 18.96 -11.09 16.16
N ASP A 256 19.57 -12.09 15.53
CA ASP A 256 21.01 -12.17 15.39
C ASP A 256 21.55 -10.91 14.69
N ARG A 257 22.59 -10.30 15.26
CA ARG A 257 23.19 -9.04 14.79
C ARG A 257 22.25 -7.82 14.74
N ALA A 258 21.04 -7.89 15.28
CA ALA A 258 20.13 -6.74 15.37
C ALA A 258 20.63 -5.69 16.39
N THR A 259 20.23 -4.42 16.21
CA THR A 259 20.59 -3.34 17.13
C THR A 259 19.38 -2.83 17.92
N PHE A 260 19.59 -2.58 19.22
CA PHE A 260 18.59 -2.11 20.17
C PHE A 260 19.16 -0.96 21.03
N LYS A 261 19.57 0.13 20.39
CA LYS A 261 20.09 1.31 21.09
C LYS A 261 18.97 2.30 21.37
N ASN A 262 19.09 3.08 22.44
CA ASN A 262 18.18 4.16 22.81
C ASN A 262 16.70 3.77 22.95
N ILE A 263 16.40 2.51 23.30
CA ILE A 263 15.01 2.08 23.52
C ILE A 263 14.43 2.83 24.73
N SER A 264 13.38 3.62 24.47
CA SER A 264 12.82 4.57 25.43
C SER A 264 12.26 3.92 26.70
N LYS A 265 11.72 2.70 26.58
CA LYS A 265 11.16 1.94 27.70
C LYS A 265 11.09 0.45 27.36
N TRP A 266 11.43 -0.35 28.33
CA TRP A 266 11.16 -1.79 28.35
C TRP A 266 10.11 -2.09 29.40
N ASP A 267 9.17 -2.98 29.11
CA ASP A 267 8.17 -3.42 30.08
C ASP A 267 8.26 -4.93 30.34
N ASP A 268 7.72 -5.36 31.48
CA ASP A 268 7.71 -6.76 31.89
C ASP A 268 6.83 -7.66 31.00
N LYS A 269 6.13 -7.08 30.01
CA LYS A 269 5.25 -7.79 29.09
C LYS A 269 5.91 -8.02 27.72
N THR A 270 7.01 -7.32 27.41
CA THR A 270 7.83 -7.65 26.24
C THR A 270 8.32 -9.10 26.39
N ASN A 271 8.13 -9.93 25.37
CA ASN A 271 8.41 -11.36 25.43
C ASN A 271 9.52 -11.74 24.45
N PHE A 272 10.62 -12.34 24.92
CA PHE A 272 11.71 -12.87 24.08
C PHE A 272 11.85 -14.39 24.18
N LYS A 273 10.80 -15.10 24.61
CA LYS A 273 10.85 -16.55 24.76
C LYS A 273 11.29 -17.21 23.45
N ASP A 274 12.31 -18.05 23.51
CA ASP A 274 12.84 -18.80 22.36
C ASP A 274 13.35 -17.94 21.18
N ALA A 275 13.61 -16.65 21.39
CA ALA A 275 14.28 -15.80 20.39
C ALA A 275 15.78 -16.11 20.31
N THR A 276 16.35 -16.00 19.11
CA THR A 276 17.82 -15.93 18.90
C THR A 276 18.27 -14.48 18.86
N CYS A 277 19.52 -14.23 19.22
CA CYS A 277 20.05 -12.88 19.45
C CYS A 277 21.59 -12.89 19.52
N GLU A 278 22.23 -13.80 18.78
CA GLU A 278 23.67 -13.91 18.69
C GLU A 278 24.25 -12.62 18.11
N ASN A 279 25.25 -12.04 18.80
CA ASN A 279 25.88 -10.78 18.42
C ASN A 279 24.90 -9.59 18.30
N ALA A 280 23.72 -9.67 18.92
CA ALA A 280 22.82 -8.53 19.01
C ALA A 280 23.44 -7.41 19.86
N ILE A 281 23.25 -6.16 19.42
CA ILE A 281 23.86 -4.99 20.04
C ILE A 281 22.82 -4.27 20.88
N PHE A 282 23.05 -4.24 22.20
CA PHE A 282 22.23 -3.53 23.16
C PHE A 282 23.01 -2.36 23.79
N ASP A 283 22.29 -1.38 24.34
CA ASP A 283 22.93 -0.36 25.18
C ASP A 283 23.56 -1.01 26.42
N THR A 284 24.87 -0.80 26.60
CA THR A 284 25.69 -1.49 27.61
C THR A 284 25.64 -0.84 29.00
N PHE A 285 25.10 0.38 29.13
CA PHE A 285 25.15 1.16 30.37
C PHE A 285 23.78 1.58 30.94
N SER A 286 22.69 1.04 30.40
CA SER A 286 21.33 1.36 30.85
C SER A 286 20.83 0.36 31.90
N ASP A 287 19.85 0.77 32.71
CA ASP A 287 19.11 -0.13 33.62
C ASP A 287 18.55 -1.37 32.89
N PHE A 288 18.37 -1.25 31.58
CA PHE A 288 18.00 -2.33 30.70
C PHE A 288 19.05 -3.46 30.65
N TYR A 289 20.36 -3.20 30.69
CA TYR A 289 21.35 -4.29 30.67
C TYR A 289 21.14 -5.25 31.87
N LYS A 290 20.88 -4.68 33.06
CA LYS A 290 20.59 -5.46 34.28
C LYS A 290 19.24 -6.15 34.21
N TRP A 291 18.20 -5.44 33.76
CA TRP A 291 16.84 -5.99 33.63
C TRP A 291 16.77 -7.09 32.57
N GLY A 292 17.34 -6.85 31.38
CA GLY A 292 17.38 -7.75 30.23
C GLY A 292 18.16 -9.03 30.52
N ARG A 293 19.31 -8.95 31.21
CA ARG A 293 20.02 -10.15 31.68
C ARG A 293 19.17 -11.03 32.60
N LYS A 294 18.34 -10.42 33.45
CA LYS A 294 17.46 -11.16 34.37
C LYS A 294 16.26 -11.78 33.65
N LYS A 295 15.67 -11.05 32.70
CA LYS A 295 14.41 -11.44 32.05
C LYS A 295 14.63 -12.33 30.82
N PHE A 296 15.71 -12.11 30.07
CA PHE A 296 15.99 -12.76 28.78
C PHE A 296 17.48 -13.15 28.66
N PRO A 297 17.98 -14.04 29.53
CA PRO A 297 19.41 -14.33 29.63
C PRO A 297 20.05 -14.83 28.34
N ASN A 298 19.28 -15.43 27.42
CA ASN A 298 19.80 -15.94 26.15
C ASN A 298 20.26 -14.83 25.20
N CYS A 299 19.77 -13.59 25.34
CA CYS A 299 20.18 -12.45 24.52
C CYS A 299 21.33 -11.63 25.07
N PHE A 300 21.87 -12.02 26.23
CA PHE A 300 22.95 -11.30 26.91
C PHE A 300 24.13 -12.22 27.26
N LYS A 301 24.27 -13.33 26.52
CA LYS A 301 25.39 -14.25 26.63
C LYS A 301 26.62 -13.69 25.94
#